data_AF-A0A7C2A8L7-F1
#
_entry.id   AF-A0A7C2A8L7-F1
#
_cell.length_a   1.000
_cell.length_b   1.000
_cell.length_c   1.000
_cell.angle_alpha   90.00
_cell.angle_beta   90.00
_cell.angle_gamma   90.00
#
_symmetry.space_group_name_H-M   'P 1'
#
loop_
_entity.id
_entity.type
_entity.pdbx_description
1 polymer ?
#
loop_
_entity_poly.entity_id
_entity_poly.type
_entity_poly.pdbx_seq_one_letter_code
_entity_poly.pdbx_strand_id
1 'polypeptide(L)'
;MVKLLIMLFVVTSGPRITPNTEYLMISKSCGPCIKAIKIVSKLQSEGYDVGIINIKGNPAERVLAKFYKIKMTPTLVIREYNKKTKKVVGLQSEKRYRELISQ
;
A
#
# COMPACT_ATOMS: atom_id res chain seq x y z
N MET A 1 13.39 -31.85 29.10
CA MET A 1 12.12 -31.09 29.18
C MET A 1 12.45 -29.61 29.21
N VAL A 2 12.49 -28.96 28.06
CA VAL A 2 12.73 -27.51 27.94
C VAL A 2 11.48 -26.91 27.31
N LYS A 3 10.62 -26.38 28.20
CA LYS A 3 9.64 -25.33 27.91
C LYS A 3 10.39 -24.13 27.29
N LEU A 4 9.64 -23.24 26.63
CA LEU A 4 10.09 -22.02 25.91
C LEU A 4 10.54 -22.33 24.47
N LEU A 5 9.89 -21.84 23.42
CA LEU A 5 9.23 -20.54 23.28
C LEU A 5 8.14 -20.72 22.20
N ILE A 6 6.89 -20.76 22.62
CA ILE A 6 5.76 -20.54 21.72
C ILE A 6 5.97 -19.14 21.17
N MET A 7 6.45 -19.06 19.93
CA MET A 7 6.54 -17.83 19.17
C MET A 7 5.10 -17.37 18.96
N LEU A 8 4.60 -16.60 19.94
CA LEU A 8 3.37 -15.84 19.81
C LEU A 8 3.50 -15.03 18.53
N PHE A 9 2.87 -15.50 17.46
CA PHE A 9 2.41 -14.66 16.37
C PHE A 9 1.41 -13.70 16.98
N VAL A 10 1.93 -12.63 17.58
CA VAL A 10 1.15 -11.45 17.91
C VAL A 10 0.67 -10.93 16.56
N VAL A 11 -0.57 -11.29 16.23
CA VAL A 11 -1.32 -10.68 15.13
C VAL A 11 -1.58 -9.24 15.55
N THR A 12 -0.56 -8.40 15.41
CA THR A 12 -0.74 -6.96 15.49
C THR A 12 -1.56 -6.58 14.27
N SER A 13 -2.82 -6.24 14.51
CA SER A 13 -3.80 -5.71 13.56
C SER A 13 -3.42 -4.30 13.07
N GLY A 14 -2.16 -4.14 12.65
CA GLY A 14 -1.66 -2.97 11.94
C GLY A 14 -1.45 -3.31 10.46
N PRO A 15 -1.41 -2.30 9.56
CA PRO A 15 -1.03 -2.54 8.18
C PRO A 15 0.35 -3.20 8.16
N ARG A 16 0.47 -4.37 7.51
CA ARG A 16 1.77 -5.03 7.28
C ARG A 16 2.59 -4.13 6.37
N ILE A 17 3.45 -3.30 6.97
CA ILE A 17 4.43 -2.50 6.24
C ILE A 17 5.61 -3.41 5.97
N THR A 18 5.61 -4.11 4.83
CA THR A 18 6.77 -4.92 4.42
C THR A 18 7.74 -4.08 3.57
N PRO A 19 9.04 -4.42 3.54
CA PRO A 19 10.03 -3.65 2.79
C PRO A 19 9.81 -3.64 1.26
N ASN A 20 9.08 -4.63 0.73
CA ASN A 20 8.89 -4.87 -0.70
C ASN A 20 7.50 -4.49 -1.22
N THR A 21 6.56 -4.12 -0.35
CA THR A 21 5.17 -3.80 -0.74
C THR A 21 5.05 -2.43 -1.41
N GLU A 22 4.37 -2.37 -2.57
CA GLU A 22 3.91 -1.11 -3.15
C GLU A 22 2.71 -0.54 -2.37
N TYR A 23 2.49 0.78 -2.43
CA TYR A 23 1.36 1.39 -1.70
C TYR A 23 0.48 2.26 -2.59
N LEU A 24 -0.81 1.94 -2.64
CA LEU A 24 -1.84 2.84 -3.14
C LEU A 24 -2.27 3.81 -2.02
N MET A 25 -1.85 5.06 -2.14
CA MET A 25 -2.19 6.14 -1.22
C MET A 25 -3.53 6.78 -1.63
N ILE A 26 -4.52 6.76 -0.73
CA ILE A 26 -5.89 7.22 -0.98
C ILE A 26 -6.40 8.19 0.07
N SER A 27 -7.47 8.91 -0.27
CA SER A 27 -8.36 9.58 0.67
C SER A 27 -9.75 8.98 0.48
N LYS A 28 -10.47 8.64 1.57
CA LYS A 28 -11.80 8.02 1.47
C LYS A 28 -12.85 8.92 0.81
N SER A 29 -12.67 10.24 0.84
CA SER A 29 -13.57 11.25 0.24
C SER A 29 -13.13 11.67 -1.16
N CYS A 30 -12.67 10.74 -1.99
CA CYS A 30 -12.13 11.02 -3.33
C CYS A 30 -12.73 10.06 -4.35
N GLY A 31 -13.49 10.59 -5.31
CA GLY A 31 -14.16 9.80 -6.35
C GLY A 31 -13.21 8.89 -7.14
N PRO A 32 -12.08 9.41 -7.67
CA PRO A 32 -11.07 8.58 -8.34
C PRO A 32 -10.45 7.51 -7.43
N CYS A 33 -10.37 7.75 -6.12
CA CYS A 33 -9.81 6.81 -5.16
C CYS A 33 -10.71 5.59 -4.98
N ILE A 34 -12.04 5.77 -4.98
CA ILE A 34 -12.99 4.65 -4.92
C ILE A 34 -12.78 3.68 -6.08
N LYS A 35 -12.56 4.20 -7.29
CA LYS A 35 -12.26 3.38 -8.48
C LYS A 35 -10.90 2.67 -8.34
N ALA A 36 -9.87 3.39 -7.91
CA ALA A 36 -8.53 2.81 -7.70
C ALA A 36 -8.54 1.68 -6.65
N ILE A 37 -9.28 1.87 -5.55
CA ILE A 37 -9.43 0.85 -4.49
C ILE A 37 -10.03 -0.43 -5.05
N LYS A 38 -11.12 -0.35 -5.82
CA LYS A 38 -11.75 -1.54 -6.42
C LYS A 38 -10.77 -2.34 -7.28
N ILE A 39 -9.99 -1.65 -8.11
CA ILE A 39 -9.01 -2.29 -8.99
C ILE A 39 -7.87 -2.90 -8.17
N VAL A 40 -7.28 -2.14 -7.24
CA VAL A 40 -6.12 -2.60 -6.45
C VAL A 40 -6.52 -3.71 -5.48
N SER A 41 -7.69 -3.66 -4.87
CA SER A 41 -8.19 -4.77 -4.02
C SER A 41 -8.42 -6.06 -4.80
N LYS A 42 -8.82 -5.97 -6.07
CA LYS A 42 -8.86 -7.13 -6.96
C LYS A 42 -7.45 -7.70 -7.16
N LEU A 43 -6.47 -6.87 -7.47
CA LEU A 43 -5.07 -7.32 -7.62
C LEU A 43 -4.51 -7.93 -6.33
N GLN A 44 -4.80 -7.36 -5.17
CA GLN A 44 -4.44 -7.96 -3.87
C GLN A 44 -5.01 -9.38 -3.73
N SER A 45 -6.29 -9.58 -4.11
CA SER A 45 -6.91 -10.90 -4.05
C SER A 45 -6.33 -11.90 -5.05
N GLU A 46 -5.67 -11.42 -6.11
CA GLU A 46 -4.93 -12.22 -7.09
C GLU A 46 -3.47 -12.47 -6.69
N GLY A 47 -3.01 -11.92 -5.56
CA GLY A 47 -1.67 -12.16 -5.01
C GLY A 47 -0.65 -11.05 -5.23
N TYR A 48 -1.02 -9.90 -5.80
CA TYR A 48 -0.10 -8.77 -5.98
C TYR A 48 0.27 -8.12 -4.62
N ASP A 49 1.54 -7.78 -4.42
CA ASP A 49 2.06 -7.18 -3.18
C ASP A 49 1.86 -5.66 -3.16
N VAL A 50 0.61 -5.26 -2.92
CA VAL A 50 0.24 -3.85 -2.79
C VAL A 50 -0.60 -3.61 -1.54
N GLY A 51 -0.27 -2.59 -0.77
CA GLY A 51 -1.06 -2.10 0.37
C GLY A 51 -1.91 -0.90 -0.02
N ILE A 52 -3.09 -0.77 0.59
CA ILE A 52 -3.94 0.43 0.46
C ILE A 52 -3.82 1.25 1.74
N ILE A 53 -3.41 2.51 1.62
CA ILE A 53 -3.10 3.39 2.75
C ILE A 53 -3.97 4.63 2.69
N ASN A 54 -4.77 4.88 3.73
CA ASN A 54 -5.54 6.12 3.83
C ASN A 54 -4.67 7.25 4.39
N ILE A 55 -4.39 8.28 3.58
CA ILE A 55 -3.53 9.40 4.00
C ILE A 55 -4.12 10.24 5.14
N LYS A 56 -5.43 10.10 5.40
CA LYS A 56 -6.14 10.72 6.54
C LYS A 56 -6.54 9.68 7.60
N GLY A 57 -5.99 8.48 7.54
CA GLY A 57 -6.33 7.37 8.42
C GLY A 57 -5.59 7.42 9.76
N ASN A 58 -5.18 6.25 10.24
CA ASN A 58 -4.55 6.13 11.56
C ASN A 58 -3.15 6.81 11.59
N PRO A 59 -2.53 7.01 12.78
CA PRO A 59 -1.22 7.66 12.88
C PRO A 59 -0.12 7.03 11.99
N ALA A 60 -0.05 5.70 11.91
CA ALA A 60 0.96 5.02 11.10
C ALA A 60 0.78 5.29 9.60
N GLU A 61 -0.45 5.24 9.09
CA GLU A 61 -0.77 5.58 7.70
C GLU A 61 -0.42 7.05 7.38
N ARG A 62 -0.71 7.97 8.30
CA ARG A 62 -0.36 9.39 8.16
C ARG A 62 1.15 9.61 8.14
N VAL A 63 1.90 8.91 8.99
CA VAL A 63 3.38 8.95 8.98
C VAL A 63 3.91 8.46 7.65
N LEU A 64 3.38 7.35 7.13
CA LEU A 64 3.81 6.79 5.84
C LEU A 64 3.51 7.74 4.67
N ALA A 65 2.33 8.35 4.64
CA ALA A 65 1.97 9.35 3.63
C ALA A 65 2.87 10.60 3.67
N LYS A 66 3.25 11.05 4.88
CA LYS A 66 4.22 12.15 5.05
C LYS A 66 5.61 11.76 4.58
N PHE A 67 6.09 10.56 4.93
CA PHE A 67 7.39 10.04 4.52
C PHE A 67 7.53 10.03 2.99
N TYR A 68 6.51 9.54 2.28
CA TYR A 68 6.49 9.53 0.81
C TYR A 68 6.12 10.88 0.16
N LYS A 69 5.89 11.93 0.97
CA LYS A 69 5.54 13.28 0.54
C LYS A 69 4.36 13.25 -0.43
N ILE A 70 3.27 12.58 -0.04
CA ILE A 70 2.06 12.46 -0.85
C ILE A 70 1.33 13.81 -0.87
N LYS A 71 1.15 14.36 -2.08
CA LYS A 71 0.47 15.64 -2.31
C LYS A 71 -0.93 15.49 -2.91
N MET A 72 -1.16 14.39 -3.62
CA MET A 72 -2.39 14.14 -4.38
C MET A 72 -2.82 12.68 -4.20
N THR A 73 -4.12 12.42 -4.32
CA THR A 73 -4.69 11.07 -4.25
C THR A 73 -5.63 10.82 -5.43
N PRO A 74 -5.69 9.59 -5.98
CA PRO A 74 -4.86 8.44 -5.60
C PRO A 74 -3.42 8.60 -6.09
N THR A 75 -2.45 8.03 -5.37
CA THR A 75 -1.05 7.94 -5.82
C THR A 75 -0.53 6.54 -5.53
N LEU A 76 -0.07 5.82 -6.55
CA LEU A 76 0.67 4.59 -6.37
C LEU A 76 2.14 4.92 -6.10
N VAL A 77 2.65 4.40 -4.99
CA VAL A 77 4.04 4.51 -4.57
C VAL A 77 4.72 3.19 -4.90
N ILE A 78 5.70 3.23 -5.80
CA ILE A 78 6.46 2.08 -6.26
C ILE A 78 7.89 2.24 -5.75
N ARG A 79 8.42 1.21 -5.07
CA ARG A 79 9.82 1.21 -4.64
C ARG A 79 10.67 0.56 -5.73
N GLU A 80 11.62 1.31 -6.29
CA GLU A 80 12.66 0.73 -7.15
C GLU A 80 13.84 0.25 -6.28
N TYR A 81 14.49 -0.85 -6.70
CA TYR A 81 15.61 -1.53 -6.03
C TYR A 81 16.79 -0.59 -5.65
N ASN A 82 16.81 0.62 -6.25
CA ASN A 82 17.90 1.57 -6.22
C ASN A 82 17.61 2.75 -5.27
N LYS A 83 16.69 2.59 -4.31
CA LYS A 83 16.22 3.58 -3.32
C LYS A 83 15.44 4.78 -3.85
N LYS A 84 15.21 4.89 -5.17
CA LYS A 84 14.32 5.94 -5.70
C LYS A 84 12.88 5.45 -5.66
N THR A 85 12.06 6.12 -4.86
CA THR A 85 10.62 5.89 -4.86
C THR A 85 10.00 6.58 -6.07
N LYS A 86 9.35 5.81 -6.93
CA LYS A 86 8.53 6.33 -8.03
C LYS A 86 7.10 6.54 -7.55
N LYS A 87 6.47 7.63 -7.99
CA LYS A 87 5.07 7.94 -7.68
C LYS A 87 4.29 8.09 -8.98
N VAL A 88 3.22 7.32 -9.11
CA VAL A 88 2.26 7.42 -10.21
C VAL A 88 1.00 8.06 -9.65
N VAL A 89 0.78 9.33 -10.00
CA VAL A 89 -0.32 10.14 -9.49
C VAL A 89 -1.56 9.97 -10.38
N GLY A 90 -2.73 9.90 -9.78
CA GLY A 90 -4.02 9.78 -10.46
C GLY A 90 -4.48 8.35 -10.67
N LEU A 91 -5.76 8.20 -10.99
CA LEU A 91 -6.37 6.91 -11.29
C LEU A 91 -5.76 6.33 -12.58
N GLN A 92 -5.31 5.07 -12.51
CA GLN A 92 -4.83 4.31 -13.67
C GLN A 92 -5.84 3.25 -14.11
N SER A 93 -5.64 2.69 -15.31
CA SER A 93 -6.38 1.51 -15.76
C SER A 93 -5.89 0.25 -15.02
N GLU A 94 -6.71 -0.79 -14.98
CA GLU A 94 -6.30 -2.08 -14.40
C GLU A 94 -5.06 -2.65 -15.09
N LYS A 95 -5.02 -2.62 -16.43
CA LYS A 95 -3.84 -3.02 -17.20
C LYS A 95 -2.59 -2.29 -16.72
N ARG A 96 -2.68 -0.97 -16.56
CA ARG A 96 -1.53 -0.16 -16.12
C ARG A 96 -1.12 -0.45 -14.67
N TYR A 97 -2.07 -0.73 -13.77
CA TYR A 97 -1.72 -1.16 -12.41
C TYR A 97 -0.97 -2.50 -12.40
N ARG A 98 -1.38 -3.47 -13.24
CA ARG A 98 -0.69 -4.76 -13.37
C ARG A 98 0.75 -4.61 -13.88
N GLU A 99 1.02 -3.65 -14.74
CA GLU A 99 2.37 -3.35 -15.23
C GLU A 99 3.27 -2.67 -14.17
N LEU A 100 2.66 -2.07 -13.14
CA LEU A 100 3.37 -1.23 -12.17
C LEU A 100 3.58 -1.90 -10.81
N ILE A 101 2.73 -2.87 -10.46
CA ILE A 101 2.70 -3.52 -9.15
C ILE A 101 3.34 -4.89 -9.28
N SER A 102 4.21 -5.24 -8.33
CA SER A 102 4.88 -6.52 -8.28
C SER A 102 3.94 -7.64 -7.81
N GLN A 103 4.26 -8.87 -8.22
CA GLN A 103 3.67 -10.09 -7.68
C GLN A 103 4.65 -10.72 -6.69
#